data_AF-A0A7V9UYA4-F1
#
_entry.id   AF-A0A7V9UYA4-F1
#
_cell.length_a   1.000
_cell.length_b   1.000
_cell.length_c   1.000
_cell.angle_alpha   90.00
_cell.angle_beta   90.00
_cell.angle_gamma   90.00
#
_symmetry.space_group_name_H-M   'P 1'
#
loop_
_entity.id
_entity.type
_entity.pdbx_description
1 polymer ?
#
loop_
_entity_poly.entity_id
_entity_poly.type
_entity_poly.pdbx_seq_one_letter_code
_entity_poly.pdbx_strand_id
1 'polypeptide(L)' 'MTVPEIRKIGVVGLGAMGAGIAQLAVEGGYETIGREVTPELGERAWSASGTS' A
#
# COMPACT_ATOMS: atom_id res chain seq x y z
N MET A 1 -10.37 10.38 -24.91
CA MET A 1 -9.26 10.47 -23.94
C MET A 1 -9.11 9.08 -23.33
N THR A 2 -8.00 8.39 -23.57
CA THR A 2 -7.74 7.08 -22.96
C THR A 2 -6.93 7.28 -21.69
N VAL A 3 -7.33 6.60 -20.62
CA VAL A 3 -6.58 6.64 -19.36
C VAL A 3 -5.38 5.70 -19.49
N PRO A 4 -4.17 6.12 -19.08
CA PRO A 4 -3.01 5.24 -19.06
C PRO A 4 -3.25 4.02 -18.15
N GLU A 5 -2.73 2.87 -18.54
CA GLU A 5 -2.76 1.66 -17.71
C GLU A 5 -1.89 1.86 -16.46
N ILE A 6 -2.44 1.55 -15.29
CA ILE A 6 -1.71 1.56 -14.02
C ILE A 6 -1.10 0.18 -13.82
N ARG A 7 0.24 0.14 -13.74
CA ARG A 7 1.00 -1.11 -13.55
C ARG A 7 1.41 -1.36 -12.10
N LYS A 8 1.58 -0.30 -11.31
CA LYS A 8 2.11 -0.36 -9.95
C LYS A 8 1.63 0.85 -9.14
N ILE A 9 1.34 0.63 -7.86
CA ILE A 9 0.88 1.66 -6.92
C ILE A 9 1.89 1.78 -5.77
N GLY A 10 2.29 3.00 -5.44
CA GLY A 10 3.13 3.30 -4.28
C GLY A 10 2.31 4.07 -3.24
N VAL A 11 2.31 3.60 -1.99
CA VAL A 11 1.64 4.28 -0.87
C VAL A 11 2.68 4.75 0.13
N VAL A 12 2.76 6.06 0.35
CA VAL A 12 3.70 6.67 1.31
C VAL A 12 2.94 7.04 2.58
N GLY A 13 3.31 6.40 3.68
CA GLY A 13 2.56 6.42 4.94
C GLY A 13 1.55 5.27 4.98
N LEU A 14 1.64 4.40 5.99
CA LEU A 14 0.81 3.22 6.22
C LEU A 14 0.07 3.30 7.56
N GLY A 15 -0.20 4.51 8.03
CA GLY A 15 -1.20 4.75 9.08
C GLY A 15 -2.62 4.37 8.61
N ALA A 16 -3.65 4.64 9.43
CA ALA A 16 -5.01 4.15 9.18
C ALA A 16 -5.55 4.38 7.75
N MET A 17 -5.34 5.57 7.17
CA MET A 17 -5.77 5.85 5.80
C MET A 17 -4.89 5.19 4.74
N GLY A 18 -3.58 5.24 4.91
CA GLY A 18 -2.62 4.67 3.96
C GLY A 18 -2.72 3.16 3.86
N ALA A 19 -2.93 2.48 5.00
CA ALA A 19 -3.20 1.05 5.04
C ALA A 19 -4.47 0.68 4.26
N GLY A 20 -5.55 1.44 4.40
CA GLY A 20 -6.78 1.22 3.63
C GLY A 20 -6.60 1.43 2.12
N ILE A 21 -5.83 2.45 1.72
CA ILE A 21 -5.49 2.68 0.31
C ILE A 21 -4.67 1.52 -0.25
N ALA A 22 -3.65 1.07 0.49
CA ALA A 22 -2.81 -0.05 0.08
C ALA A 22 -3.62 -1.35 -0.03
N GLN A 23 -4.53 -1.60 0.91
CA GLN A 23 -5.42 -2.75 0.88
C GLN A 23 -6.31 -2.73 -0.38
N LEU A 24 -6.98 -1.62 -0.66
CA LEU A 24 -7.84 -1.50 -1.85
C LEU A 24 -7.04 -1.66 -3.15
N ALA A 25 -5.80 -1.16 -3.20
CA ALA A 25 -4.93 -1.32 -4.36
C ALA A 25 -4.54 -2.79 -4.59
N VAL A 26 -4.21 -3.53 -3.53
CA VAL A 26 -3.92 -4.97 -3.59
C VAL A 26 -5.17 -5.77 -3.98
N GLU A 27 -6.31 -5.48 -3.36
CA GLU A 27 -7.60 -6.11 -3.69
C GLU A 27 -8.04 -5.82 -5.14
N GLY A 28 -7.69 -4.64 -5.65
CA GLY A 28 -7.87 -4.26 -7.05
C GLY A 28 -6.91 -4.96 -8.03
N GLY A 29 -6.01 -5.81 -7.55
CA GLY A 29 -5.06 -6.58 -8.35
C GLY A 29 -3.82 -5.79 -8.78
N TYR A 30 -3.56 -4.63 -8.19
CA TYR A 30 -2.38 -3.83 -8.51
C TYR A 30 -1.18 -4.26 -7.67
N GLU A 31 -0.01 -4.36 -8.31
CA GLU A 31 1.26 -4.49 -7.59
C GLU A 31 1.45 -3.23 -6.72
N THR A 32 1.45 -3.41 -5.39
CA THR A 32 1.40 -2.31 -4.44
C THR A 32 2.62 -2.33 -3.51
N ILE A 33 3.30 -1.19 -3.39
CA ILE A 33 4.44 -1.00 -2.51
C ILE A 33 4.07 0.02 -1.44
N GLY A 34 4.05 -0.40 -0.18
CA GLY A 34 3.94 0.50 0.97
C GLY A 34 5.31 0.99 1.42
N ARG A 35 5.44 2.27 1.76
CA ARG A 35 6.66 2.85 2.34
C ARG A 35 6.35 3.71 3.54
N GLU A 36 7.07 3.48 4.62
CA GLU A 36 7.02 4.32 5.81
C GLU A 36 8.29 5.12 6.03
N VAL A 37 8.17 6.17 6.85
CA VAL A 37 9.29 7.05 7.20
C VAL A 37 10.29 6.39 8.14
N THR A 38 9.86 5.42 8.95
CA THR A 38 10.75 4.63 9.80
C THR A 38 10.46 3.12 9.70
N PRO A 39 11.45 2.26 9.97
CA PRO A 39 11.27 0.81 9.96
C PRO A 39 10.18 0.33 10.93
N GLU A 40 10.09 0.93 12.11
CA GLU A 40 9.15 0.51 13.17
C GLU A 40 7.69 0.75 12.75
N LEU A 41 7.42 1.82 11.99
CA LEU A 41 6.11 2.08 11.42
C LEU A 41 5.79 1.08 10.30
N GLY A 42 6.79 0.73 9.50
CA GLY A 42 6.68 -0.31 8.48
C GLY A 42 6.35 -1.68 9.07
N GLU A 43 7.01 -2.09 10.15
CA GLU A 43 6.76 -3.36 10.84
C GLU A 43 5.36 -3.41 11.46
N ARG A 44 4.89 -2.30 12.05
CA ARG A 44 3.52 -2.20 12.57
C ARG A 44 2.49 -2.33 11.46
N ALA A 45 2.73 -1.67 10.32
CA ALA A 45 1.86 -1.76 9.16
C ALA A 45 1.83 -3.17 8.58
N TRP A 46 2.99 -3.83 8.45
CA TRP A 46 3.10 -5.22 8.02
C TRP A 46 2.33 -6.19 8.92
N SER A 47 2.51 -6.02 10.24
CA SER A 47 1.81 -6.83 11.24
C SER A 47 0.29 -6.62 11.18
N ALA A 48 -0.16 -5.43 10.81
CA ALA A 48 -1.57 -5.11 10.63
C ALA A 48 -2.15 -5.55 9.28
N SER A 49 -1.33 -5.66 8.23
CA SER A 49 -1.77 -6.07 6.89
C SER A 49 -1.81 -7.58 6.68
N GLY A 50 -1.22 -8.39 7.58
CA GLY A 50 -1.43 -9.85 7.65
C GLY A 50 -1.10 -10.63 6.37
N THR A 51 -0.32 -10.06 5.47
CA THR A 51 0.04 -10.67 4.18
C THR A 51 1.41 -11.31 4.32
N SER A 52 1.54 -12.60 3.94
CA SER A 52 2.84 -13.30 3.84
C SER A 52 3.55 -13.02 2.53
#